data_AF-A0A1Q3WMW6-F1
#
_entry.id   AF-A0A1Q3WMW6-F1
#
_cell.length_a   1.000
_cell.length_b   1.000
_cell.length_c   1.000
_cell.angle_alpha   90.00
_cell.angle_beta   90.00
_cell.angle_gamma   90.00
#
_symmetry.space_group_name_H-M   'P 1'
#
loop_
_entity.id
_entity.type
_entity.pdbx_description
1 polymer ?
#
loop_
_entity_poly.entity_id
_entity_poly.type
_entity_poly.pdbx_seq_one_letter_code
_entity_poly.pdbx_strand_id
1 'polypeptide(L)' 'MAYSLIWSEDAQENIRTIINYLLDFWGDDVAEQFSERLIKAGHQLEQLPYSGKRHRNVIDQRVGN' A
#
# COMPACT_ATOMS: atom_id res chain seq x y z
N MET A 1 -18.69 11.65 -1.88
CA MET A 1 -18.79 10.45 -1.04
C MET A 1 -17.42 9.80 -1.03
N ALA A 2 -16.78 9.68 0.12
CA ALA A 2 -15.49 9.00 0.24
C ALA A 2 -15.73 7.52 0.53
N TYR A 3 -15.01 6.64 -0.16
CA TYR A 3 -14.98 5.22 0.14
C TYR A 3 -14.13 4.98 1.39
N SER A 4 -14.41 3.89 2.13
CA SER A 4 -13.55 3.45 3.23
C SER A 4 -12.46 2.54 2.68
N LEU A 5 -11.19 2.88 2.93
CA LEU A 5 -10.06 2.03 2.59
C LEU A 5 -9.81 1.02 3.73
N ILE A 6 -9.90 -0.27 3.41
CA ILE A 6 -9.64 -1.35 4.37
C ILE A 6 -8.37 -2.08 3.94
N TRP A 7 -7.38 -2.14 4.82
CA TRP A 7 -6.15 -2.89 4.61
C TRP A 7 -6.32 -4.33 5.07
N SER A 8 -5.98 -5.30 4.22
CA SER A 8 -5.87 -6.70 4.65
C SER A 8 -4.74 -6.89 5.65
N GLU A 9 -4.80 -7.97 6.44
CA GLU A 9 -3.72 -8.34 7.37
C GLU A 9 -2.37 -8.46 6.65
N ASP A 10 -2.35 -9.15 5.50
CA ASP A 10 -1.15 -9.26 4.64
C ASP A 10 -0.59 -7.89 4.24
N ALA A 11 -1.46 -6.92 3.91
CA ALA A 11 -1.02 -5.59 3.53
C ALA A 11 -0.42 -4.83 4.72
N GLN A 12 -1.02 -4.95 5.90
CA GLN A 12 -0.50 -4.34 7.13
C GLN A 12 0.89 -4.90 7.48
N GLU A 13 1.09 -6.22 7.36
CA GLU A 13 2.37 -6.86 7.63
C GLU A 13 3.43 -6.47 6.60
N ASN A 14 3.06 -6.41 5.31
CA ASN A 14 3.95 -5.93 4.25
C ASN A 14 4.39 -4.49 4.49
N ILE A 15 3.46 -3.60 4.87
CA ILE A 15 3.77 -2.21 5.19
C ILE A 15 4.76 -2.14 6.36
N ARG A 16 4.52 -2.89 7.43
CA ARG A 16 5.42 -2.96 8.60
C ARG A 16 6.81 -3.44 8.22
N THR A 17 6.90 -4.50 7.42
CA THR A 17 8.18 -5.06 6.97
C THR A 17 8.96 -4.05 6.12
N ILE A 18 8.29 -3.35 5.21
CA ILE A 18 8.92 -2.31 4.39
C ILE A 18 9.41 -1.15 5.25
N ILE A 19 8.59 -0.66 6.19
CA ILE A 19 8.98 0.45 7.08
C ILE A 19 10.20 0.06 7.92
N ASN A 20 10.21 -1.13 8.53
CA ASN A 20 11.36 -1.60 9.30
C ASN A 20 12.62 -1.71 8.45
N TYR A 21 12.51 -2.24 7.22
CA TYR A 21 13.62 -2.27 6.27
C TYR A 21 14.13 -0.85 5.94
N LEU A 22 13.23 0.12 5.76
CA LEU A 22 13.65 1.49 5.48
C LEU A 22 14.36 2.12 6.69
N LEU A 23 13.85 1.88 7.90
CA LEU A 23 14.46 2.33 9.15
C LEU A 23 15.87 1.77 9.34
N ASP A 24 16.06 0.46 9.13
CA ASP A 24 17.33 -0.22 9.37
C ASP A 24 18.44 0.25 8.41
N PHE A 25 18.10 0.57 7.16
CA PHE A 25 19.09 0.85 6.12
C PHE A 25 19.26 2.35 5.79
N TRP A 26 18.23 3.16 5.97
CA TRP A 26 18.26 4.60 5.62
C TRP A 26 17.85 5.52 6.77
N GLY A 27 17.38 4.98 7.89
CA GLY A 27 16.95 5.76 9.04
C GLY A 27 15.55 6.36 8.89
N ASP A 28 15.22 7.22 9.85
CA ASP A 28 13.87 7.71 10.10
C ASP A 28 13.30 8.54 8.94
N ASP A 29 14.09 9.50 8.42
CA ASP A 29 13.65 10.43 7.38
C ASP A 29 13.08 9.74 6.13
N VAL A 30 13.68 8.61 5.72
CA VAL A 30 13.25 7.86 4.53
C VAL A 30 12.01 7.02 4.84
N ALA A 31 11.94 6.42 6.03
CA ALA A 31 10.79 5.64 6.47
C ALA A 31 9.54 6.52 6.67
N GLU A 32 9.72 7.73 7.21
CA GLU A 32 8.67 8.74 7.37
C GLU A 32 8.14 9.17 6.00
N GLN A 33 9.01 9.59 5.08
CA GLN A 33 8.61 9.99 3.73
C GLN A 33 7.86 8.88 2.96
N PHE A 34 8.23 7.62 3.16
CA PHE A 34 7.51 6.50 2.58
C PHE A 34 6.09 6.39 3.17
N SER A 35 5.99 6.45 4.50
CA SER A 35 4.72 6.35 5.22
C SER A 35 3.75 7.48 4.84
N GLU A 36 4.24 8.72 4.73
CA GLU A 36 3.45 9.85 4.26
C GLU A 36 2.92 9.67 2.84
N ARG A 37 3.77 9.17 1.92
CA ARG A 37 3.36 8.90 0.53
C ARG A 37 2.30 7.81 0.47
N LEU A 38 2.42 6.78 1.30
CA LEU A 38 1.44 5.71 1.40
C LEU A 38 0.08 6.22 1.90
N ILE A 39 0.07 7.02 2.97
CA ILE A 39 -1.14 7.66 3.50
C ILE A 39 -1.80 8.56 2.44
N LYS A 40 -1.01 9.38 1.73
CA LYS A 40 -1.50 10.24 0.65
C LYS A 40 -2.13 9.43 -0.47
N ALA A 41 -1.51 8.33 -0.88
CA ALA A 41 -2.07 7.43 -1.89
C ALA A 41 -3.39 6.80 -1.40
N GLY A 42 -3.46 6.40 -0.13
CA GLY A 42 -4.68 5.90 0.51
C GLY A 42 -5.84 6.91 0.42
N HIS A 43 -5.60 8.16 0.82
CA HIS A 43 -6.60 9.22 0.72
C HIS A 43 -7.04 9.49 -0.71
N GLN A 44 -6.13 9.41 -1.69
CA GLN A 44 -6.50 9.54 -3.10
C GLN A 44 -7.44 8.42 -3.55
N LEU A 45 -7.20 7.18 -3.10
CA LEU A 45 -8.06 6.04 -3.42
C LEU A 45 -9.45 6.11 -2.75
N GLU A 46 -9.53 6.66 -1.54
CA GLU A 46 -10.81 6.93 -0.86
C GLU A 46 -11.69 7.89 -1.67
N GLN A 47 -11.10 8.88 -2.33
CA GLN A 47 -11.81 9.85 -3.16
C GLN A 47 -12.06 9.34 -4.59
N LEU A 48 -11.10 8.63 -5.17
CA LEU A 48 -11.07 8.19 -6.56
C LEU A 48 -10.65 6.71 -6.65
N PRO A 49 -11.56 5.76 -6.31
CA PRO A 49 -11.20 4.33 -6.18
C PRO A 49 -10.78 3.67 -7.49
N TYR A 50 -11.10 4.27 -8.64
CA TYR A 50 -10.75 3.77 -9.97
C TYR A 50 -9.59 4.52 -10.62
N SER A 51 -8.85 5.34 -9.85
CA SER A 51 -7.67 6.07 -10.35
C SER A 51 -6.46 5.18 -10.66
N GLY A 52 -6.46 3.94 -10.16
CA GLY A 52 -5.41 2.95 -10.42
C GLY A 52 -5.46 2.37 -11.85
N LYS A 53 -4.32 1.88 -12.32
CA LYS A 53 -4.24 1.11 -13.57
C LYS A 53 -4.66 -0.33 -13.30
N ARG A 54 -5.54 -0.89 -14.13
CA ARG A 54 -5.86 -2.32 -14.07
C ARG A 54 -4.66 -3.12 -14.59
N HIS A 55 -4.00 -3.85 -13.70
CA HIS A 55 -2.95 -4.79 -14.07
C HIS A 55 -3.57 -6.17 -14.33
N ARG A 56 -3.55 -6.64 -15.59
CA ARG A 56 -4.14 -7.94 -15.99
C ARG A 56 -3.58 -9.14 -15.20
N ASN A 57 -2.34 -9.04 -14.71
CA ASN A 57 -1.59 -10.20 -14.18
C ASN A 57 -1.70 -10.40 -12.66
N VAL A 58 -2.40 -9.53 -11.93
CA VAL A 58 -2.56 -9.68 -10.45
C VAL A 58 -3.76 -10.58 -10.09
N ILE A 59 -4.63 -10.87 -11.06
CA ILE A 59 -5.85 -11.68 -10.84
C ILE A 59 -5.55 -13.19 -10.90
N ASP A 60 -4.36 -13.59 -11.40
CA ASP A 60 -4.08 -14.97 -11.85
C ASP A 60 -3.19 -15.80 -10.90
N GLN A 61 -3.07 -15.41 -9.61
CA GLN A 61 -2.29 -16.17 -8.62
C GLN A 61 -3.15 -16.90 -7.57
N ARG A 62 -4.48 -16.91 -7.70
CA ARG A 62 -5.38 -17.64 -6.79
C ARG A 62 -6.32 -18.65 -7.47
N VAL A 63 -6.11 -18.95 -8.75
CA VAL A 63 -6.84 -20.04 -9.43
C VAL A 63 -5.84 -20.90 -10.19
N GLY A 64 -5.23 -21.84 -9.47
CA GLY A 64 -4.31 -22.82 -10.05
C GLY A 64 -4.25 -24.08 -9.19
N ASN A 65 -5.16 -25.01 -9.52
CA ASN A 65 -5.35 -26.39 -9.05
C ASN A 65 -5.60 -26.64 -7.55
#